data_AF-N0B288-F1
#
_entry.id   AF-N0B288-F1
#
_cell.length_a   1.000
_cell.length_b   1.000
_cell.length_c   1.000
_cell.angle_alpha   90.00
_cell.angle_beta   90.00
_cell.angle_gamma   90.00
#
_symmetry.space_group_name_H-M   'P 1'
#
loop_
_entity.id
_entity.type
_entity.pdbx_description
1 polymer ?
#
loop_
_entity_poly.entity_id
_entity_poly.type
_entity_poly.pdbx_seq_one_letter_code
_entity_poly.pdbx_strand_id
1 'polypeptide(L)'
;MRTEWPGMTKAEESAQCTGFDATAGNVGYLREAYHGGPYVTKYLVAEAFDGGSAAIAAATLRERLPTAVLMHLYREHRLYGGGKDPGRIDLDELPNALQAVFTQEVGDETHEDFAAALKPESIETAEGLIAERMLPATALSFVDFVALCERMERETGEACTIVASY
;
A
#
# COMPACT_ATOMS: atom_id res chain seq x y z
N MET A 1 -7.98 -4.64 -6.76
CA MET A 1 -7.07 -4.26 -7.86
C MET A 1 -6.16 -5.40 -8.18
N ARG A 2 -5.64 -5.47 -9.40
CA ARG A 2 -4.76 -6.56 -9.82
C ARG A 2 -3.63 -6.05 -10.69
N THR A 3 -2.54 -6.81 -10.83
CA THR A 3 -1.41 -6.46 -11.68
C THR A 3 -1.17 -7.53 -12.73
N GLU A 4 -0.75 -7.10 -13.92
CA GLU A 4 -0.51 -7.91 -15.10
C GLU A 4 0.91 -7.62 -15.60
N TRP A 5 1.61 -8.64 -16.11
CA TRP A 5 2.96 -8.51 -16.66
C TRP A 5 3.12 -9.36 -17.92
N PRO A 6 4.07 -9.02 -18.82
CA PRO A 6 4.33 -9.82 -20.01
C PRO A 6 4.67 -11.27 -19.66
N GLY A 7 4.02 -12.21 -20.36
CA GLY A 7 4.25 -13.64 -20.15
C GLY A 7 3.59 -14.24 -18.91
N MET A 8 2.72 -13.49 -18.21
CA MET A 8 1.91 -14.02 -17.10
C MET A 8 1.19 -15.32 -17.51
N THR A 9 1.37 -16.35 -16.70
CA THR A 9 0.71 -17.64 -16.88
C THR A 9 -0.72 -17.59 -16.34
N LYS A 10 -1.58 -18.49 -16.83
CA LYS A 10 -2.94 -18.67 -16.29
C LYS A 10 -2.96 -19.04 -14.80
N ALA A 11 -1.92 -19.71 -14.31
CA ALA A 11 -1.81 -20.06 -12.90
C ALA A 11 -1.56 -18.82 -12.04
N GLU A 12 -0.71 -17.91 -12.49
CA GLU A 12 -0.44 -16.63 -11.81
C GLU A 12 -1.66 -15.69 -11.87
N GLU A 13 -2.33 -15.61 -13.02
CA GLU A 13 -3.58 -14.87 -13.16
C GLU A 13 -4.64 -15.41 -12.19
N SER A 14 -4.83 -16.74 -12.13
CA SER A 14 -5.77 -17.38 -11.22
C SER A 14 -5.39 -17.22 -9.74
N ALA A 15 -4.10 -17.10 -9.43
CA ALA A 15 -3.64 -16.87 -8.05
C ALA A 15 -4.09 -15.51 -7.51
N GLN A 16 -4.41 -14.55 -8.38
CA GLN A 16 -4.95 -13.24 -8.00
C GLN A 16 -6.45 -13.27 -7.69
N CYS A 17 -7.16 -14.38 -7.93
CA CYS A 17 -8.55 -14.57 -7.53
C CYS A 17 -8.68 -14.94 -6.04
N THR A 18 -8.30 -14.02 -5.16
CA THR A 18 -8.14 -14.24 -3.71
C THR A 18 -9.41 -13.92 -2.89
N GLY A 19 -10.48 -13.50 -3.56
CA GLY A 19 -11.73 -13.09 -2.93
C GLY A 19 -11.57 -11.76 -2.18
N PHE A 20 -11.56 -11.82 -0.84
CA PHE A 20 -11.49 -10.65 0.04
C PHE A 20 -10.19 -10.55 0.83
N ASP A 21 -9.16 -11.31 0.47
CA ASP A 21 -7.87 -11.32 1.15
C ASP A 21 -7.11 -9.99 0.95
N ALA A 22 -6.90 -9.25 2.04
CA ALA A 22 -6.15 -7.98 2.04
C ALA A 22 -4.63 -8.19 2.15
N THR A 23 -4.16 -9.42 2.29
CA THR A 23 -2.74 -9.78 2.48
C THR A 23 -2.09 -10.37 1.23
N ALA A 24 -2.83 -10.48 0.13
CA ALA A 24 -2.40 -11.18 -1.08
C ALA A 24 -1.59 -10.31 -2.08
N GLY A 25 -0.90 -9.28 -1.59
CA GLY A 25 -0.06 -8.43 -2.43
C GLY A 25 1.06 -9.19 -3.14
N ASN A 26 1.58 -10.25 -2.52
CA ASN A 26 2.64 -11.10 -3.06
C ASN A 26 2.30 -11.82 -4.38
N VAL A 27 1.01 -11.99 -4.68
CA VAL A 27 0.52 -12.57 -5.95
C VAL A 27 0.06 -11.51 -6.95
N GLY A 28 0.11 -10.23 -6.59
CA GLY A 28 -0.26 -9.13 -7.47
C GLY A 28 -1.67 -8.61 -7.23
N TYR A 29 -2.27 -8.93 -6.09
CA TYR A 29 -3.60 -8.48 -5.72
C TYR A 29 -3.54 -7.52 -4.55
N LEU A 30 -4.09 -6.32 -4.73
CA LEU A 30 -4.29 -5.35 -3.65
C LEU A 30 -5.77 -5.13 -3.38
N ARG A 31 -6.11 -5.15 -2.10
CA ARG A 31 -7.44 -4.85 -1.59
C ARG A 31 -7.35 -3.94 -0.39
N GLU A 32 -8.20 -2.92 -0.41
CA GLU A 32 -8.38 -1.95 0.65
C GLU A 32 -9.85 -1.92 1.08
N ALA A 33 -10.12 -1.62 2.34
CA ALA A 33 -11.50 -1.49 2.83
C ALA A 33 -12.19 -0.26 2.22
N TYR A 34 -13.47 -0.42 1.83
CA TYR A 34 -14.26 0.59 1.09
C TYR A 34 -14.68 1.85 1.88
N HIS A 35 -14.28 1.97 3.15
CA HIS A 35 -14.73 3.04 4.04
C HIS A 35 -13.53 3.65 4.76
N GLY A 36 -13.61 4.96 5.00
CA GLY A 36 -12.60 5.71 5.75
C GLY A 36 -11.39 6.10 4.92
N GLY A 37 -11.45 7.28 4.30
CA GLY A 37 -10.29 7.89 3.65
C GLY A 37 -9.14 8.17 4.64
N PRO A 38 -7.93 8.49 4.16
CA PRO A 38 -7.51 8.55 2.75
C PRO A 38 -7.52 7.17 2.07
N TYR A 39 -7.35 7.04 0.75
CA TYR A 39 -7.26 5.72 0.09
C TYR A 39 -5.83 5.47 -0.37
N VAL A 40 -5.17 4.47 0.22
CA VAL A 40 -3.78 4.10 -0.05
C VAL A 40 -3.60 3.70 -1.51
N THR A 41 -4.57 2.95 -2.03
CA THR A 41 -4.54 2.46 -3.40
C THR A 41 -4.64 3.60 -4.42
N LYS A 42 -5.42 4.65 -4.12
CA LYS A 42 -5.51 5.85 -4.97
C LYS A 42 -4.23 6.69 -4.99
N TYR A 43 -3.41 6.58 -3.95
CA TYR A 43 -2.09 7.21 -3.92
C TYR A 43 -1.03 6.36 -4.63
N LEU A 44 -0.92 5.08 -4.28
CA LEU A 44 0.15 4.20 -4.77
C LEU A 44 0.07 4.02 -6.29
N VAL A 45 -1.14 3.80 -6.82
CA VAL A 45 -1.40 3.47 -8.22
C VAL A 45 -2.35 4.46 -8.89
N ALA A 46 -2.18 5.75 -8.58
CA ALA A 46 -3.05 6.86 -9.01
C ALA A 46 -3.44 6.78 -10.49
N GLU A 47 -2.47 6.52 -11.36
CA GLU A 47 -2.64 6.45 -12.82
C GLU A 47 -3.67 5.38 -13.23
N ALA A 48 -3.73 4.26 -12.52
CA ALA A 48 -4.68 3.19 -12.81
C ALA A 48 -6.12 3.58 -12.43
N PHE A 49 -6.32 4.44 -11.41
CA PHE A 49 -7.64 4.93 -11.03
C PHE A 49 -8.18 5.98 -12.01
N ASP A 50 -7.30 6.77 -12.63
CA ASP A 50 -7.69 7.77 -13.62
C ASP A 50 -8.03 7.13 -14.98
N GLY A 51 -7.27 6.11 -15.39
CA GLY A 51 -7.40 5.46 -16.70
C GLY A 51 -8.12 4.10 -16.70
N GLY A 52 -8.49 3.56 -15.54
CA GLY A 52 -8.96 2.18 -15.37
C GLY A 52 -7.82 1.14 -15.35
N SER A 53 -6.73 1.42 -16.06
CA SER A 53 -5.47 0.67 -15.97
C SER A 53 -4.29 1.53 -16.39
N ALA A 54 -3.10 1.28 -15.84
CA ALA A 54 -1.87 1.96 -16.24
C ALA A 54 -0.64 1.06 -16.09
N ALA A 55 0.32 1.17 -17.01
CA ALA A 55 1.66 0.64 -16.80
C ALA A 55 2.44 1.60 -15.90
N ILE A 56 2.88 1.13 -14.73
CA ILE A 56 3.56 1.96 -13.73
C ILE A 56 4.93 1.36 -13.45
N ALA A 57 5.98 2.15 -13.63
CA ALA A 57 7.34 1.73 -13.35
C ALA A 57 7.50 1.34 -11.88
N ALA A 58 8.19 0.23 -11.61
CA ALA A 58 8.41 -0.28 -10.27
C ALA A 58 9.20 0.73 -9.41
N ALA A 59 10.09 1.53 -10.02
CA ALA A 59 10.77 2.63 -9.34
C ALA A 59 9.79 3.69 -8.79
N THR A 60 8.75 4.02 -9.55
CA THR A 60 7.69 4.95 -9.11
C THR A 60 6.87 4.37 -7.96
N LEU A 61 6.54 3.06 -8.03
CA LEU A 61 5.86 2.38 -6.94
C LEU A 61 6.73 2.34 -5.67
N ARG A 62 8.03 2.07 -5.83
CA ARG A 62 9.01 2.04 -4.74
C ARG A 62 9.15 3.41 -4.07
N GLU A 63 9.20 4.49 -4.84
CA GLU A 63 9.25 5.87 -4.33
C GLU A 63 8.02 6.19 -3.47
N ARG A 64 6.83 5.75 -3.91
CA ARG A 64 5.57 5.98 -3.21
C ARG A 64 5.36 5.08 -1.99
N LEU A 65 6.06 3.95 -1.91
CA LEU A 65 5.78 2.88 -0.95
C LEU A 65 5.83 3.34 0.53
N PRO A 66 6.85 4.10 1.00
CA PRO A 66 6.88 4.55 2.41
C PRO A 66 5.64 5.36 2.80
N THR A 67 5.25 6.31 1.96
CA THR A 67 4.03 7.12 2.16
C THR A 67 2.77 6.26 2.14
N ALA A 68 2.66 5.32 1.20
CA ALA A 68 1.53 4.40 1.11
C ALA A 68 1.40 3.53 2.38
N VAL A 69 2.51 3.03 2.90
CA VAL A 69 2.53 2.27 4.16
C VAL A 69 2.06 3.14 5.31
N LEU A 70 2.59 4.35 5.49
CA LEU A 70 2.16 5.26 6.56
C LEU A 70 0.67 5.61 6.49
N MET A 71 0.18 5.84 5.28
CA MET A 71 -1.23 6.10 5.03
C MET A 71 -2.11 4.91 5.45
N HIS A 72 -1.67 3.68 5.14
CA HIS A 72 -2.36 2.47 5.58
C HIS A 72 -2.39 2.36 7.12
N LEU A 73 -1.23 2.53 7.77
CA LEU A 73 -1.15 2.47 9.23
C LEU A 73 -2.05 3.53 9.89
N TYR A 74 -2.13 4.74 9.30
CA TYR A 74 -2.96 5.84 9.79
C TYR A 74 -4.45 5.51 9.70
N ARG A 75 -4.88 4.97 8.56
CA ARG A 75 -6.26 4.54 8.36
C ARG A 75 -6.65 3.43 9.32
N GLU A 76 -5.81 2.41 9.46
CA GLU A 76 -6.08 1.31 10.39
C GLU A 76 -6.24 1.84 11.82
N HIS A 77 -5.37 2.78 12.22
CA HIS A 77 -5.48 3.45 13.51
C HIS A 77 -6.82 4.22 13.66
N ARG A 78 -7.21 5.03 12.67
CA ARG A 78 -8.46 5.82 12.73
C ARG A 78 -9.72 4.98 12.69
N LEU A 79 -9.75 3.95 11.85
CA LEU A 79 -10.96 3.14 11.62
C LEU A 79 -11.16 2.07 12.68
N TYR A 80 -10.07 1.50 13.19
CA TYR A 80 -10.11 0.34 14.08
C TYR A 80 -9.51 0.58 15.46
N GLY A 81 -8.99 1.78 15.74
CA GLY A 81 -8.36 2.15 17.02
C GLY A 81 -9.23 1.99 18.27
N GLY A 82 -10.55 1.93 18.11
CA GLY A 82 -11.51 1.67 19.19
C GLY A 82 -11.85 0.19 19.45
N GLY A 83 -11.37 -0.76 18.64
CA GLY A 83 -11.82 -2.17 18.64
C GLY A 83 -10.74 -3.24 18.88
N LYS A 84 -11.19 -4.49 19.02
CA LYS A 84 -10.37 -5.73 19.13
C LYS A 84 -10.06 -6.33 17.74
N ASP A 85 -9.68 -5.50 16.78
CA ASP A 85 -9.36 -6.01 15.45
C ASP A 85 -7.94 -6.62 15.45
N PRO A 86 -7.74 -7.84 14.91
CA PRO A 86 -6.42 -8.45 14.77
C PRO A 86 -5.43 -7.65 13.88
N GLY A 87 -5.90 -6.65 13.11
CA GLY A 87 -5.04 -5.72 12.37
C GLY A 87 -4.48 -4.54 13.21
N ARG A 88 -4.84 -4.46 14.50
CA ARG A 88 -4.47 -3.34 15.37
C ARG A 88 -2.95 -3.22 15.51
N ILE A 89 -2.46 -2.05 15.13
CA ILE A 89 -1.11 -1.60 15.48
C ILE A 89 -1.20 -1.00 16.88
N ASP A 90 -0.35 -1.47 17.79
CA ASP A 90 -0.21 -0.81 19.08
C ASP A 90 0.64 0.46 18.88
N LEU A 91 0.00 1.64 19.00
CA LEU A 91 0.69 2.91 18.83
C LEU A 91 1.81 3.11 19.85
N ASP A 92 1.68 2.50 21.03
CA ASP A 92 2.69 2.57 22.08
C ASP A 92 3.96 1.77 21.72
N GLU A 93 3.84 0.84 20.76
CA GLU A 93 4.97 0.07 20.21
C GLU A 93 5.59 0.71 18.96
N LEU A 94 4.98 1.78 18.42
CA LEU A 94 5.52 2.49 17.27
C LEU A 94 6.59 3.52 17.68
N PRO A 95 7.62 3.74 16.84
CA PRO A 95 8.56 4.83 17.05
C PRO A 95 7.84 6.17 17.19
N ASN A 96 8.34 7.03 18.09
CA ASN A 96 7.77 8.36 18.37
C ASN A 96 7.57 9.21 17.10
N ALA A 97 8.42 9.04 16.08
CA ALA A 97 8.31 9.73 14.78
C ALA A 97 6.99 9.42 14.05
N LEU A 98 6.41 8.25 14.29
CA LEU A 98 5.12 7.86 13.72
C LEU A 98 3.95 8.27 14.62
N GLN A 99 4.13 8.30 15.94
CA GLN A 99 3.10 8.82 16.85
C GLN A 99 2.69 10.26 16.49
N ALA A 100 3.63 11.09 16.03
CA ALA A 100 3.34 12.43 15.53
C ALA A 100 2.41 12.44 14.30
N VAL A 101 2.50 11.42 13.44
CA VAL A 101 1.61 11.25 12.26
C VAL A 101 0.20 10.86 12.70
N PHE A 102 0.07 10.02 13.74
CA PHE A 102 -1.23 9.51 14.20
C PHE A 102 -1.95 10.41 15.21
N THR A 103 -1.24 11.39 15.79
CA THR A 103 -1.80 12.35 16.76
C THR A 103 -2.27 13.66 16.14
N GLN A 104 -1.90 13.95 14.89
CA GLN A 104 -2.50 15.05 14.14
C GLN A 104 -3.89 14.62 13.64
N GLU A 105 -4.93 15.37 14.00
CA GLU A 105 -6.23 15.29 13.32
C GLU A 105 -6.05 15.83 11.89
N VAL A 106 -5.73 14.93 10.97
CA VAL A 106 -5.82 15.18 9.53
C VAL A 106 -7.32 15.04 9.22
N GLY A 107 -7.99 16.10 8.74
CA GLY A 107 -9.46 16.19 8.60
C GLY A 107 -10.07 15.14 7.65
N ASP A 108 -11.21 15.43 7.01
CA ASP A 108 -11.67 14.68 5.81
C ASP A 108 -10.74 14.98 4.62
N GLU A 109 -9.46 14.69 4.80
CA GLU A 109 -8.36 15.09 3.94
C GLU A 109 -8.11 14.04 2.87
N THR A 110 -7.70 14.53 1.70
CA THR A 110 -7.40 13.68 0.57
C THR A 110 -6.11 12.90 0.82
N HIS A 111 -5.82 11.89 -0.01
CA HIS A 111 -4.55 11.18 0.04
C HIS A 111 -3.36 12.09 -0.29
N GLU A 112 -3.60 13.18 -1.04
CA GLU A 112 -2.61 14.20 -1.38
C GLU A 112 -2.26 15.05 -0.15
N ASP A 113 -3.28 15.51 0.60
CA ASP A 113 -3.10 16.30 1.82
C ASP A 113 -2.32 15.50 2.88
N PHE A 114 -2.68 14.22 3.07
CA PHE A 114 -1.94 13.32 3.96
C PHE A 114 -0.47 13.20 3.54
N ALA A 115 -0.20 12.95 2.25
CA ALA A 115 1.16 12.81 1.75
C ALA A 115 1.97 14.12 1.94
N ALA A 116 1.36 15.28 1.74
CA ALA A 116 2.00 16.58 1.92
C ALA A 116 2.30 16.91 3.39
N ALA A 117 1.56 16.33 4.33
CA ALA A 117 1.77 16.53 5.77
C ALA A 117 2.91 15.68 6.36
N LEU A 118 3.38 14.65 5.64
CA LEU A 118 4.42 13.75 6.15
C LEU A 118 5.77 14.46 6.23
N LYS A 119 6.44 14.25 7.35
CA LYS A 119 7.80 14.75 7.57
C LYS A 119 8.84 13.74 7.05
N PRO A 120 10.02 14.19 6.60
CA PRO A 120 11.09 13.29 6.16
C PRO A 120 11.44 12.20 7.19
N GLU A 121 11.42 12.52 8.48
CA GLU A 121 11.75 11.57 9.54
C GLU A 121 10.72 10.45 9.66
N SER A 122 9.44 10.73 9.36
CA SER A 122 8.38 9.72 9.31
C SER A 122 8.57 8.79 8.11
N ILE A 123 9.00 9.34 6.96
CA ILE A 123 9.34 8.57 5.76
C ILE A 123 10.52 7.63 6.04
N GLU A 124 11.62 8.15 6.59
CA GLU A 124 12.81 7.35 6.95
C GLU A 124 12.45 6.22 7.94
N THR A 125 11.59 6.52 8.92
CA THR A 125 11.10 5.50 9.85
C THR A 125 10.30 4.42 9.12
N ALA A 126 9.43 4.79 8.18
CA ALA A 126 8.68 3.83 7.39
C ALA A 126 9.59 2.96 6.52
N GLU A 127 10.64 3.53 5.93
CA GLU A 127 11.65 2.79 5.18
C GLU A 127 12.34 1.73 6.05
N GLY A 128 12.70 2.08 7.29
CA GLY A 128 13.25 1.13 8.27
C GLY A 128 12.29 -0.01 8.57
N LEU A 129 11.02 0.28 8.86
CA LEU A 129 10.00 -0.74 9.12
C LEU A 129 9.75 -1.64 7.90
N ILE A 130 9.77 -1.09 6.69
CA ILE A 130 9.66 -1.85 5.44
C ILE A 130 10.85 -2.80 5.30
N ALA A 131 12.08 -2.29 5.50
CA ALA A 131 13.30 -3.08 5.37
C ALA A 131 13.35 -4.24 6.38
N GLU A 132 12.92 -3.99 7.61
CA GLU A 132 12.89 -4.99 8.68
C GLU A 132 11.60 -5.85 8.69
N ARG A 133 10.66 -5.55 7.78
CA ARG A 133 9.32 -6.16 7.70
C ARG A 133 8.54 -6.10 9.03
N MET A 134 8.77 -5.06 9.83
CA MET A 134 8.10 -4.82 11.10
C MET A 134 6.77 -4.07 10.87
N LEU A 135 5.89 -4.69 10.10
CA LEU A 135 4.61 -4.12 9.67
C LEU A 135 3.49 -5.16 9.83
N PRO A 136 2.23 -4.74 10.04
CA PRO A 136 1.10 -5.66 10.01
C PRO A 136 0.97 -6.31 8.62
N ALA A 137 0.40 -7.51 8.56
CA ALA A 137 0.27 -8.27 7.31
C ALA A 137 -0.44 -7.50 6.19
N THR A 138 -1.41 -6.64 6.54
CA THR A 138 -2.12 -5.77 5.59
C THR A 138 -1.23 -4.68 5.01
N ALA A 139 -0.30 -4.11 5.79
CA ALA A 139 0.71 -3.17 5.28
C ALA A 139 1.78 -3.89 4.45
N LEU A 140 2.22 -5.08 4.89
CA LEU A 140 3.16 -5.92 4.13
C LEU A 140 2.63 -6.31 2.76
N SER A 141 1.31 -6.39 2.59
CA SER A 141 0.66 -6.59 1.28
C SER A 141 1.12 -5.55 0.25
N PHE A 142 1.20 -4.27 0.61
CA PHE A 142 1.71 -3.23 -0.30
C PHE A 142 3.20 -3.42 -0.61
N VAL A 143 4.00 -3.78 0.40
CA VAL A 143 5.44 -4.07 0.23
C VAL A 143 5.65 -5.24 -0.73
N ASP A 144 4.91 -6.32 -0.54
CA ASP A 144 5.03 -7.54 -1.34
C ASP A 144 4.50 -7.34 -2.77
N PHE A 145 3.47 -6.51 -2.94
CA PHE A 145 3.00 -6.08 -4.26
C PHE A 145 4.08 -5.30 -5.03
N VAL A 146 4.70 -4.30 -4.40
CA VAL A 146 5.77 -3.53 -5.06
C VAL A 146 6.97 -4.42 -5.36
N ALA A 147 7.36 -5.32 -4.45
CA ALA A 147 8.44 -6.27 -4.66
C ALA A 147 8.16 -7.25 -5.81
N LEU A 148 6.89 -7.67 -6.00
CA LEU A 148 6.47 -8.43 -7.17
C LEU A 148 6.63 -7.60 -8.45
N CYS A 149 6.15 -6.36 -8.48
CA CYS A 149 6.29 -5.50 -9.66
C CYS A 149 7.76 -5.27 -10.02
N GLU A 150 8.63 -5.01 -9.04
CA GLU A 150 10.08 -4.89 -9.25
C GLU A 150 10.70 -6.17 -9.83
N ARG A 151 10.28 -7.33 -9.32
CA ARG A 151 10.76 -8.62 -9.83
C ARG A 151 10.32 -8.82 -11.28
N MET A 152 9.04 -8.64 -11.55
CA MET A 152 8.49 -8.87 -12.88
C MET A 152 9.06 -7.88 -13.90
N GLU A 153 9.17 -6.60 -13.56
CA GLU A 153 9.78 -5.60 -14.46
C GLU A 153 11.25 -5.93 -14.79
N ARG A 154 12.02 -6.43 -13.81
CA ARG A 154 13.39 -6.89 -14.06
C ARG A 154 13.44 -8.14 -14.96
N GLU A 155 12.49 -9.05 -14.83
CA GLU A 155 12.44 -10.31 -15.57
C GLU A 155 11.92 -10.13 -17.01
N THR A 156 10.94 -9.25 -17.20
CA THR A 156 10.28 -9.01 -18.50
C THR A 156 10.91 -7.85 -19.28
N GLY A 157 11.56 -6.91 -18.59
CA GLY A 157 12.05 -5.66 -19.16
C GLY A 157 10.97 -4.60 -19.35
N GLU A 158 9.74 -4.84 -18.88
CA GLU A 158 8.61 -3.92 -19.02
C GLU A 158 7.88 -3.73 -17.68
N ALA A 159 7.39 -2.51 -17.46
CA ALA A 159 6.59 -2.19 -16.28
C ALA A 159 5.31 -3.04 -16.20
N CYS A 160 4.91 -3.35 -14.97
CA CYS A 160 3.65 -4.05 -14.75
C CYS A 160 2.46 -3.13 -15.07
N THR A 161 1.43 -3.69 -15.69
CA THR A 161 0.14 -3.02 -15.86
C THR A 161 -0.69 -3.24 -14.61
N ILE A 162 -1.20 -2.17 -14.01
CA ILE A 162 -2.07 -2.22 -12.84
C ILE A 162 -3.47 -1.90 -13.31
N VAL A 163 -4.41 -2.78 -12.99
CA VAL A 163 -5.83 -2.66 -13.34
C VAL A 163 -6.60 -2.31 -12.07
N ALA A 164 -7.14 -1.09 -12.06
CA ALA A 164 -7.99 -0.63 -10.98
C ALA A 164 -9.38 -1.27 -11.11
N SER A 165 -9.95 -1.67 -9.97
CA SER A 165 -11.30 -2.21 -9.89
C SER A 165 -12.01 -1.54 -8.72
N TYR A 166 -13.13 -0.88 -8.99
CA TYR A 166 -14.05 -0.38 -7.96
C TYR A 166 -14.84 -1.56 -7.36
#